data_AF-A0ABD0Q6G1-F1
#
_entry.id   AF-A0ABD0Q6G1-F1
#
_cell.length_a   1.000
_cell.length_b   1.000
_cell.length_c   1.000
_cell.angle_alpha   90.00
_cell.angle_beta   90.00
_cell.angle_gamma   90.00
#
_symmetry.space_group_name_H-M   'P 1'
#
loop_
_entity.id
_entity.type
_entity.pdbx_description
1 polymer ?
#
loop_
_entity_poly.entity_id
_entity_poly.type
_entity_poly.pdbx_seq_one_letter_code
_entity_poly.pdbx_strand_id
1 'polypeptide(L)'
;QDRLEVSGPAVSPNALSTSSDGGQYGVDSVDGTPDPQRTKQAIAQLQQKILKLTEQIKIEQTARDDNVAEYLKLANNADKQQSARIKQVFEKKNQKSAQTIQQLQRKLEHYHRKLREVEHNGIPRQPKDVLRDMHQGLKDVGAK
;
A
#
# COMPACT_ATOMS: atom_id res chain seq x y z
N GLN A 1 35.99 -37.82 -17.51
CA GLN A 1 35.76 -38.34 -18.86
C GLN A 1 34.86 -37.37 -19.58
N ASP A 2 35.54 -36.45 -20.26
CA ASP A 2 35.06 -35.46 -21.20
C ASP A 2 34.17 -36.03 -22.30
N ARG A 3 33.20 -35.22 -22.77
CA ARG A 3 32.89 -35.16 -24.20
C ARG A 3 32.19 -33.84 -24.55
N LEU A 4 32.97 -32.98 -25.20
CA LEU A 4 32.55 -31.81 -25.96
C LEU A 4 32.25 -32.20 -27.42
N GLU A 5 31.51 -31.29 -28.05
CA GLU A 5 31.36 -31.02 -29.49
C GLU A 5 30.43 -31.91 -30.34
N VAL A 6 29.44 -31.24 -30.94
CA VAL A 6 29.31 -31.23 -32.40
C VAL A 6 28.86 -29.84 -32.84
N SER A 7 29.67 -29.23 -33.69
CA SER A 7 29.41 -28.03 -34.47
C SER A 7 29.27 -28.45 -35.93
N GLY A 8 28.35 -27.84 -36.66
CA GLY A 8 28.16 -28.06 -38.10
C GLY A 8 27.49 -26.84 -38.73
N PRO A 9 28.10 -26.17 -39.73
CA PRO A 9 27.56 -24.98 -40.37
C PRO A 9 26.84 -25.32 -41.68
N ALA A 10 25.82 -24.54 -42.06
CA ALA A 10 25.53 -24.24 -43.46
C ALA A 10 24.56 -23.06 -43.61
N VAL A 11 24.90 -22.22 -44.57
CA VAL A 11 24.38 -20.90 -44.95
C VAL A 11 23.04 -20.92 -45.68
N SER A 12 22.30 -19.81 -45.53
CA SER A 12 21.10 -19.41 -46.29
C SER A 12 21.34 -19.37 -47.82
N PRO A 13 20.27 -19.42 -48.64
CA PRO A 13 19.70 -18.14 -49.11
C PRO A 13 18.18 -18.19 -49.41
N ASN A 14 17.45 -17.14 -49.05
CA ASN A 14 16.72 -16.34 -50.04
C ASN A 14 16.14 -15.08 -49.40
N ALA A 15 16.65 -13.95 -49.86
CA ALA A 15 16.05 -12.64 -49.72
C ALA A 15 14.84 -12.55 -50.65
N LEU A 16 13.73 -12.04 -50.15
CA LEU A 16 12.73 -11.32 -50.95
C LEU A 16 12.15 -10.21 -50.05
N SER A 17 12.53 -8.99 -50.36
CA SER A 17 11.94 -7.77 -49.84
C SER A 17 10.54 -7.60 -50.40
N THR A 18 9.55 -7.34 -49.54
CA THR A 18 8.34 -6.60 -49.92
C THR A 18 7.99 -5.64 -48.79
N SER A 19 8.26 -4.37 -49.03
CA SER A 19 7.69 -3.24 -48.32
C SER A 19 6.17 -3.22 -48.47
N SER A 20 5.47 -2.93 -47.38
CA SER A 20 4.18 -2.22 -47.27
C SER A 20 3.83 -2.25 -45.78
N ASP A 21 4.08 -1.16 -45.06
CA ASP A 21 3.07 -0.13 -44.76
C ASP A 21 1.73 -0.72 -44.32
N GLY A 22 1.39 -0.44 -43.07
CA GLY A 22 0.24 -1.03 -42.40
C GLY A 22 0.40 -0.90 -40.90
N GLY A 23 0.35 0.34 -40.41
CA GLY A 23 0.35 0.65 -39.00
C GLY A 23 -0.69 -0.17 -38.25
N GLN A 24 -0.23 -1.14 -37.45
CA GLN A 24 -1.01 -1.66 -36.35
C GLN A 24 -0.60 -0.85 -35.13
N TYR A 25 -1.21 0.33 -35.05
CA TYR A 25 -1.45 1.14 -33.86
C TYR A 25 -0.92 0.45 -32.59
N GLY A 26 0.14 1.02 -32.03
CA GLY A 26 0.35 0.91 -30.60
C GLY A 26 -1.01 1.18 -29.97
N VAL A 27 -1.48 0.26 -29.13
CA VAL A 27 -2.53 0.61 -28.18
C VAL A 27 -1.90 1.73 -27.40
N ASP A 28 -2.23 2.96 -27.81
CA ASP A 28 -1.88 4.17 -27.12
C ASP A 28 -2.18 3.87 -25.67
N SER A 29 -1.12 3.88 -24.88
CA SER A 29 -1.19 4.20 -23.47
C SER A 29 -2.02 5.46 -23.40
N VAL A 30 -3.34 5.29 -23.29
CA VAL A 30 -4.20 6.34 -22.78
C VAL A 30 -3.67 6.54 -21.38
N ASP A 31 -2.74 7.47 -21.27
CA ASP A 31 -2.32 8.07 -20.02
C ASP A 31 -3.62 8.62 -19.45
N GLY A 32 -4.26 7.76 -18.65
CA GLY A 32 -5.65 7.89 -18.29
C GLY A 32 -5.72 9.08 -17.37
N THR A 33 -6.01 10.24 -17.95
CA THR A 33 -6.00 11.52 -17.24
C THR A 33 -6.63 11.35 -15.85
N PRO A 34 -5.92 11.69 -14.78
CA PRO A 34 -6.38 11.44 -13.42
C PRO A 34 -7.78 12.01 -13.19
N ASP A 35 -8.61 11.27 -12.47
CA ASP A 35 -9.93 11.71 -12.03
C ASP A 35 -9.75 12.61 -10.79
N PRO A 36 -9.99 13.93 -10.87
CA PRO A 36 -9.75 14.82 -9.74
C PRO A 36 -10.69 14.55 -8.56
N GLN A 37 -11.94 14.14 -8.82
CA GLN A 37 -12.92 13.87 -7.76
C GLN A 37 -12.56 12.58 -7.01
N ARG A 38 -12.23 11.51 -7.73
CA ARG A 38 -11.79 10.25 -7.09
C ARG A 38 -10.48 10.40 -6.35
N THR A 39 -9.53 11.14 -6.94
CA THR A 39 -8.26 11.43 -6.28
C THR A 39 -8.49 12.15 -4.95
N LYS A 40 -9.32 13.20 -4.93
CA LYS A 40 -9.68 13.92 -3.70
C LYS A 40 -10.35 13.02 -2.66
N GLN A 41 -11.27 12.14 -3.07
CA GLN A 41 -11.92 11.20 -2.16
C GLN A 41 -10.92 10.18 -1.58
N ALA A 42 -10.03 9.63 -2.41
CA ALA A 42 -9.01 8.69 -1.97
C ALA A 42 -8.04 9.33 -0.97
N ILE A 43 -7.61 10.57 -1.23
CA ILE A 43 -6.79 11.37 -0.32
C ILE A 43 -7.48 11.53 1.04
N ALA A 44 -8.75 11.97 1.04
CA ALA A 44 -9.51 12.17 2.28
C ALA A 44 -9.64 10.86 3.10
N GLN A 45 -9.90 9.73 2.43
CA GLN A 45 -9.97 8.43 3.09
C GLN A 45 -8.62 8.00 3.68
N LEU A 46 -7.52 8.24 2.97
CA LEU A 46 -6.16 7.91 3.44
C LEU A 46 -5.79 8.78 4.65
N GLN A 47 -6.06 10.08 4.60
CA GLN A 47 -5.86 11.01 5.72
C GLN A 47 -6.65 10.57 6.95
N GLN A 48 -7.91 10.17 6.78
CA GLN A 48 -8.72 9.66 7.90
C GLN A 48 -8.14 8.36 8.48
N LYS A 49 -7.65 7.44 7.65
CA LYS A 49 -7.00 6.20 8.11
C LYS A 49 -5.71 6.49 8.88
N ILE A 50 -4.91 7.43 8.40
CA ILE A 50 -3.69 7.90 9.08
C ILE A 50 -4.05 8.46 10.45
N LEU A 51 -5.01 9.38 10.53
CA LEU A 51 -5.44 9.98 11.79
C LEU A 51 -5.90 8.92 12.80
N LYS A 52 -6.73 7.97 12.39
CA LYS A 52 -7.19 6.86 13.25
C LYS A 52 -6.03 5.99 13.74
N LEU A 53 -5.06 5.67 12.88
CA LEU A 53 -3.91 4.85 13.27
C LEU A 53 -2.98 5.58 14.23
N THR A 54 -2.72 6.86 13.98
CA THR A 54 -1.92 7.69 14.88
C THR A 54 -2.56 7.74 16.27
N GLU A 55 -3.88 7.88 16.35
CA GLU A 55 -4.58 7.86 17.64
C GLU A 55 -4.52 6.49 18.31
N GLN A 56 -4.70 5.40 17.56
CA GLN A 56 -4.55 4.05 18.11
C GLN A 56 -3.14 3.80 18.68
N ILE A 57 -2.09 4.29 18.00
CA ILE A 57 -0.71 4.18 18.50
C ILE A 57 -0.56 4.91 19.83
N LYS A 58 -1.10 6.13 19.95
CA LYS A 58 -1.06 6.89 21.20
C LYS A 58 -1.76 6.15 22.33
N ILE A 59 -2.96 5.61 22.08
CA ILE A 59 -3.70 4.82 23.06
C ILE A 59 -2.86 3.63 23.55
N GLU A 60 -2.24 2.89 22.63
CA GLU A 60 -1.40 1.74 23.02
C GLU A 60 -0.11 2.15 23.75
N GLN A 61 0.47 3.30 23.41
CA GLN A 61 1.61 3.86 24.13
C GLN A 61 1.22 4.25 25.55
N THR A 62 0.13 4.99 25.73
CA THR A 62 -0.41 5.34 27.06
C THR A 62 -0.71 4.08 27.87
N ALA A 63 -1.41 3.11 27.28
CA ALA A 63 -1.71 1.86 27.96
C ALA A 63 -0.43 1.08 28.35
N ARG A 64 0.61 1.11 27.51
CA ARG A 64 1.91 0.51 27.85
C ARG A 64 2.56 1.24 29.03
N ASP A 65 2.53 2.56 29.05
CA ASP A 65 3.12 3.36 30.12
C ASP A 65 2.37 3.13 31.46
N ASP A 66 1.04 3.04 31.43
CA ASP A 66 0.23 2.65 32.59
C ASP A 66 0.59 1.24 33.10
N ASN A 67 0.78 0.27 32.20
CA ASN A 67 1.22 -1.08 32.57
C ASN A 67 2.63 -1.08 33.19
N VAL A 68 3.54 -0.21 32.73
CA VAL A 68 4.87 -0.05 33.32
C VAL A 68 4.77 0.54 34.73
N ALA A 69 3.95 1.59 34.92
CA ALA A 69 3.73 2.19 36.22
C ALA A 69 3.12 1.19 37.22
N GLU A 70 2.14 0.40 36.78
CA GLU A 70 1.54 -0.67 37.58
C GLU A 70 2.57 -1.75 37.96
N TYR A 71 3.39 -2.19 37.00
CA TYR A 71 4.46 -3.15 37.24
C TYR A 71 5.44 -2.67 38.31
N LEU A 72 5.92 -1.43 38.20
CA LEU A 72 6.87 -0.86 39.17
C LEU A 72 6.26 -0.78 40.58
N LYS A 73 4.98 -0.40 40.69
CA LYS A 73 4.27 -0.35 41.97
C LYS A 73 4.14 -1.73 42.61
N LEU A 74 3.76 -2.74 41.84
CA LEU A 74 3.60 -4.11 42.34
C LEU A 74 4.95 -4.73 42.71
N ALA A 75 5.96 -4.56 41.86
CA ALA A 75 7.30 -5.10 42.08
C ALA A 75 7.96 -4.54 43.36
N ASN A 76 7.73 -3.26 43.68
CA ASN A 76 8.33 -2.63 44.86
C ASN A 76 7.83 -3.20 46.20
N ASN A 77 6.66 -3.85 46.21
CA ASN A 77 6.03 -4.37 47.43
C ASN A 77 5.98 -5.91 47.46
N ALA A 78 6.56 -6.58 46.46
CA ALA A 78 6.45 -8.03 46.27
C ALA A 78 7.63 -8.80 46.86
N ASP A 79 7.37 -9.96 47.45
CA ASP A 79 8.43 -10.90 47.82
C ASP A 79 9.11 -11.52 46.56
N LYS A 80 10.16 -12.32 46.76
CA LYS A 80 10.95 -12.90 45.65
C LYS A 80 10.10 -13.77 44.70
N GLN A 81 9.17 -14.56 45.24
CA GLN A 81 8.37 -15.47 44.42
C GLN A 81 7.26 -14.71 43.69
N GLN A 82 6.62 -13.75 44.35
CA GLN A 82 5.65 -12.86 43.73
C GLN A 82 6.29 -11.98 42.64
N SER A 83 7.47 -11.44 42.90
CA SER A 83 8.23 -10.63 41.94
C SER A 83 8.49 -11.37 40.64
N ALA A 84 8.87 -12.65 40.70
CA ALA A 84 9.08 -13.47 39.51
C ALA A 84 7.79 -13.63 38.68
N ARG A 85 6.65 -13.86 39.34
CA ARG A 85 5.34 -13.98 38.66
C ARG A 85 4.89 -12.65 38.05
N ILE A 86 5.03 -11.55 38.79
CA ILE A 86 4.71 -10.19 38.32
C ILE A 86 5.53 -9.85 37.08
N LYS A 87 6.85 -10.12 37.11
CA LYS A 87 7.74 -9.93 35.97
C LYS A 87 7.31 -10.71 34.74
N GLN A 88 6.95 -11.98 34.90
CA GLN A 88 6.50 -12.82 33.78
C GLN A 88 5.22 -12.28 33.13
N VAL A 89 4.25 -11.81 33.93
CA VAL A 89 3.02 -11.19 33.40
C VAL A 89 3.34 -9.89 32.68
N PHE A 90 4.20 -9.05 33.24
CA PHE A 90 4.65 -7.80 32.62
C PHE A 90 5.35 -8.04 31.28
N GLU A 91 6.33 -8.94 31.22
CA GLU A 91 7.07 -9.25 29.99
C GLU A 91 6.12 -9.72 28.88
N LYS A 92 5.16 -10.60 29.21
CA LYS A 92 4.16 -11.06 28.25
C LYS A 92 3.29 -9.91 27.72
N LYS A 93 2.81 -9.03 28.59
CA LYS A 93 2.03 -7.84 28.20
C LYS A 93 2.86 -6.88 27.34
N ASN A 94 4.10 -6.61 27.75
CA ASN A 94 5.01 -5.69 27.06
C ASN A 94 5.43 -6.21 25.68
N GLN A 95 5.67 -7.52 25.55
CA GLN A 95 5.96 -8.13 24.25
C GLN A 95 4.76 -7.98 23.30
N LYS A 96 3.54 -8.22 23.80
CA LYS A 96 2.31 -8.05 23.00
C LYS A 96 2.12 -6.59 22.58
N SER A 97 2.23 -5.63 23.50
CA SER A 97 2.05 -4.21 23.16
C SER A 97 3.12 -3.71 22.19
N ALA A 98 4.38 -4.12 22.37
CA ALA A 98 5.47 -3.80 21.46
C ALA A 98 5.20 -4.31 20.03
N GLN A 99 4.76 -5.57 19.89
CA GLN A 99 4.40 -6.13 18.59
C GLN A 99 3.22 -5.37 17.95
N THR A 100 2.16 -5.08 18.71
CA THR A 100 1.01 -4.32 18.22
C THR A 100 1.43 -2.92 17.75
N ILE A 101 2.18 -2.17 18.56
CA ILE A 101 2.67 -0.83 18.18
C ILE A 101 3.51 -0.91 16.90
N GLN A 102 4.41 -1.88 16.78
CA GLN A 102 5.23 -2.05 15.59
C GLN A 102 4.39 -2.37 14.33
N GLN A 103 3.33 -3.15 14.46
CA GLN A 103 2.41 -3.42 13.35
C GLN A 103 1.63 -2.18 12.93
N LEU A 104 1.13 -1.41 13.91
CA LEU A 104 0.42 -0.15 13.66
C LEU A 104 1.33 0.87 12.97
N GLN A 105 2.59 0.99 13.41
CA GLN A 105 3.60 1.86 12.80
C GLN A 105 3.87 1.48 11.33
N ARG A 106 4.11 0.19 11.04
CA ARG A 106 4.28 -0.29 9.66
C ARG A 106 3.07 0.04 8.77
N LYS A 107 1.86 -0.10 9.32
CA LYS A 107 0.62 0.23 8.60
C LYS A 107 0.47 1.73 8.37
N LEU A 108 0.87 2.55 9.34
CA LEU A 108 0.88 4.01 9.24
C LEU A 108 1.85 4.48 8.15
N GLU A 109 3.07 3.94 8.12
CA GLU A 109 4.07 4.21 7.09
C GLU A 109 3.57 3.82 5.69
N HIS A 110 2.92 2.66 5.58
CA HIS A 110 2.30 2.23 4.32
C HIS A 110 1.27 3.25 3.82
N TYR A 111 0.39 3.75 4.70
CA TYR A 111 -0.60 4.75 4.29
C TYR A 111 0.01 6.12 3.98
N HIS A 112 1.04 6.55 4.70
CA HIS A 112 1.78 7.77 4.34
C HIS A 112 2.42 7.67 2.95
N ARG A 113 2.99 6.50 2.61
CA ARG A 113 3.54 6.26 1.27
C ARG A 113 2.44 6.31 0.21
N LYS A 114 1.35 5.60 0.42
CA LYS A 114 0.21 5.57 -0.50
C LYS A 114 -0.44 6.95 -0.68
N LEU A 115 -0.50 7.76 0.38
CA LEU A 115 -0.99 9.14 0.28
C LEU A 115 -0.15 9.96 -0.69
N ARG A 116 1.18 9.93 -0.54
CA ARG A 116 2.11 10.63 -1.46
C ARG A 116 1.98 10.14 -2.91
N GLU A 117 1.84 8.83 -3.10
CA GLU A 117 1.65 8.24 -4.44
C GLU A 117 0.36 8.75 -5.10
N VAL A 118 -0.74 8.79 -4.36
CA VAL A 118 -2.04 9.28 -4.89
C VAL A 118 -2.03 10.79 -5.09
N GLU A 119 -1.35 11.56 -4.23
CA GLU A 119 -1.20 13.01 -4.40
C GLU A 119 -0.37 13.38 -5.64
N HIS A 120 0.65 12.57 -5.98
CA HIS A 120 1.51 12.82 -7.14
C HIS A 120 0.92 12.30 -8.44
N ASN A 121 0.44 11.05 -8.44
CA ASN A 121 0.02 10.34 -9.66
C ASN A 121 -1.48 10.48 -9.93
N GLY A 122 -2.28 10.83 -8.91
CA GLY A 122 -3.73 10.76 -8.98
C GLY A 122 -4.27 9.34 -9.15
N ILE A 123 -5.59 9.22 -9.30
CA ILE A 123 -6.27 7.97 -9.63
C ILE A 123 -6.72 8.02 -11.09
N PRO A 124 -6.30 7.08 -11.96
CA PRO A 124 -6.66 7.11 -13.37
C PRO A 124 -8.16 6.89 -13.59
N ARG A 125 -8.73 7.61 -14.55
CA ARG A 125 -10.11 7.40 -14.99
C ARG A 125 -10.25 6.02 -15.64
N GLN A 126 -11.28 5.28 -15.26
CA GLN A 126 -11.61 4.04 -15.97
C GLN A 126 -12.45 4.38 -17.21
N PRO A 127 -12.30 3.66 -18.33
CA PRO A 127 -13.09 3.90 -19.55
C PRO A 127 -14.61 3.90 -19.31
N LYS A 128 -15.08 3.09 -18.34
CA LYS A 128 -16.49 3.03 -17.91
C LYS A 128 -16.99 4.36 -17.32
N ASP A 129 -16.13 5.09 -16.63
CA ASP A 129 -16.47 6.37 -16.01
C ASP A 129 -16.60 7.48 -17.05
N VAL A 130 -15.67 7.51 -18.02
CA VAL A 130 -15.70 8.46 -19.14
C VAL A 130 -17.01 8.31 -19.93
N LEU A 131 -17.38 7.08 -20.27
CA LEU A 131 -18.62 6.80 -20.97
C LEU A 131 -19.85 7.26 -20.17
N ARG A 132 -19.87 7.04 -18.85
CA ARG A 132 -20.98 7.47 -18.00
C ARG A 132 -21.11 8.99 -17.97
N ASP A 133 -19.99 9.70 -17.83
CA ASP A 133 -19.96 11.16 -17.74
C ASP A 133 -20.41 11.79 -19.07
N MET A 134 -20.01 11.22 -20.21
CA MET A 134 -20.49 11.64 -21.54
C MET A 134 -22.00 11.45 -21.69
N HIS A 135 -22.56 10.31 -21.26
CA HIS A 135 -24.00 10.08 -21.31
C HIS A 135 -24.77 11.05 -20.42
N GLN A 136 -24.24 11.44 -19.26
CA GLN A 136 -24.88 12.42 -18.38
C GLN A 136 -24.85 13.81 -19.03
N GLY A 137 -23.70 14.25 -19.56
CA GLY A 137 -23.59 15.55 -20.24
C GLY A 137 -24.55 15.69 -21.43
N LEU A 138 -24.81 14.61 -22.17
CA LEU A 138 -25.78 14.62 -23.27
C LEU A 138 -27.23 14.74 -22.78
N LYS A 139 -27.59 14.15 -21.63
CA LYS A 139 -28.95 14.27 -21.06
C LYS A 139 -29.29 15.70 -20.67
N ASP A 140 -28.32 16.43 -20.13
CA ASP A 140 -28.54 17.77 -19.60
C ASP A 140 -28.61 18.84 -20.71
N VAL A 141 -28.21 18.52 -21.94
CA VAL A 141 -28.30 19.41 -23.12
C VAL A 141 -29.67 19.32 -23.82
N GLY A 142 -30.38 18.19 -23.70
CA GLY A 142 -31.69 17.98 -24.33
C GLY A 142 -32.89 18.55 -23.56
N ALA A 143 -32.69 19.10 -22.36
CA ALA A 143 -33.73 19.71 -21.55
C ALA A 143 -33.78 21.22 -21.78
N LYS A 144 -34.35 21.66 -22.91
CA LYS A 144 -34.81 23.03 -23.14
C LYS A 144 -36.07 23.04 -23.98
#